data_AF-A0A526RJA9-F1
#
_entry.id   AF-A0A526RJA9-F1
#
_cell.length_a   1.000
_cell.length_b   1.000
_cell.length_c   1.000
_cell.angle_alpha   90.00
_cell.angle_beta   90.00
_cell.angle_gamma   90.00
#
_symmetry.space_group_name_H-M   'P 1'
#
loop_
_entity.id
_entity.type
_entity.pdbx_description
1 polymer ?
#
loop_
_entity_poly.entity_id
_entity_poly.type
_entity_poly.pdbx_seq_one_letter_code
_entity_poly.pdbx_strand_id
1 'polypeptide(L)' 'MDARPNSPEARDIRYHLHAYTNARKHQETGPLVIEKGDGIYVEDIAGNRYIEAMAGLWSVAVGFSEKRLVEAATRQMSK' A
#
# COMPACT_ATOMS: atom_id res chain seq x y z
N MET A 1 -9.20 -30.98 -4.69
CA MET A 1 -9.31 -29.60 -5.19
C MET A 1 -8.37 -28.76 -4.37
N ASP A 2 -7.36 -28.16 -4.99
CA ASP A 2 -6.43 -27.28 -4.29
C ASP A 2 -7.21 -26.07 -3.78
N ALA A 3 -7.37 -25.96 -2.46
CA ALA A 3 -8.10 -24.84 -1.87
C ALA A 3 -7.35 -23.57 -2.23
N ARG A 4 -7.99 -22.67 -2.98
CA ARG A 4 -7.37 -21.41 -3.40
C ARG A 4 -7.67 -20.35 -2.33
N PRO A 5 -6.77 -20.07 -1.37
CA PRO A 5 -6.97 -18.97 -0.45
C PRO A 5 -7.11 -17.66 -1.25
N ASN A 6 -8.01 -16.79 -0.78
CA ASN A 6 -8.39 -15.55 -1.46
C ASN A 6 -8.16 -14.30 -0.61
N SER A 7 -7.29 -14.40 0.41
CA SER A 7 -6.84 -13.22 1.15
C SER A 7 -6.07 -12.26 0.21
N PRO A 8 -5.96 -10.96 0.53
CA PRO A 8 -5.15 -10.01 -0.23
C PRO A 8 -3.72 -10.51 -0.47
N GLU A 9 -3.07 -11.05 0.55
CA GLU A 9 -1.70 -11.58 0.51
C GLU A 9 -1.58 -12.79 -0.41
N ALA A 10 -2.53 -13.73 -0.32
CA ALA A 10 -2.54 -14.93 -1.16
C ALA A 10 -2.73 -14.60 -2.65
N ARG A 11 -3.56 -13.59 -2.95
CA ARG A 11 -3.75 -13.10 -4.33
C ARG A 11 -2.51 -12.37 -4.83
N ASP A 12 -1.91 -11.53 -4.00
CA ASP A 12 -0.67 -10.80 -4.33
C ASP A 12 0.47 -11.77 -4.69
N ILE A 13 0.77 -12.74 -3.82
CA ILE A 13 1.81 -13.75 -4.05
C ILE A 13 1.61 -14.48 -5.39
N ARG A 14 0.35 -14.75 -5.76
CA ARG A 14 0.03 -15.54 -6.94
C ARG A 14 0.17 -14.76 -8.24
N TYR A 15 -0.15 -13.47 -8.23
CA TYR A 15 -0.35 -12.72 -9.47
C TYR A 15 0.58 -11.52 -9.65
N HIS A 16 1.25 -11.05 -8.59
CA HIS A 16 2.03 -9.83 -8.63
C HIS A 16 3.54 -10.10 -8.47
N LEU A 17 4.31 -9.77 -9.50
CA LEU A 17 5.77 -9.74 -9.41
C LEU A 17 6.23 -8.37 -8.91
N HIS A 18 6.71 -8.31 -7.67
CA HIS A 18 7.12 -7.06 -7.02
C HIS A 18 8.46 -6.52 -7.51
N ALA A 19 8.54 -5.21 -7.74
CA ALA A 19 9.79 -4.50 -7.98
C ALA A 19 10.70 -4.55 -6.74
N TYR A 20 12.02 -4.53 -6.94
CA TYR A 20 13.04 -4.51 -5.89
C TYR A 20 12.87 -5.57 -4.77
N THR A 21 12.23 -6.70 -5.09
CA THR A 21 11.89 -7.74 -4.11
C THR A 21 12.45 -9.10 -4.55
N ASN A 22 12.98 -9.88 -3.60
CA ASN A 22 13.33 -11.28 -3.88
C ASN A 22 12.04 -12.11 -4.05
N ALA A 23 11.72 -12.49 -5.28
CA ALA A 23 10.48 -13.18 -5.62
C ALA A 23 10.31 -14.53 -4.88
N ARG A 24 11.39 -15.28 -4.64
CA ARG A 24 11.29 -16.56 -3.90
C ARG A 24 10.99 -16.33 -2.43
N LYS A 25 11.63 -15.32 -1.82
CA LYS A 25 11.34 -14.97 -0.43
C LYS A 25 9.92 -14.45 -0.25
N HIS A 26 9.43 -13.66 -1.22
CA HIS A 26 8.07 -13.14 -1.24
C HIS A 26 7.02 -14.25 -1.24
N GLN A 27 7.25 -15.34 -1.99
CA GLN A 27 6.35 -16.49 -2.01
C GLN A 27 6.19 -17.16 -0.64
N GLU A 28 7.21 -17.11 0.21
CA GLU A 28 7.18 -17.70 1.55
C GLU A 28 6.57 -16.76 2.60
N THR A 29 6.90 -15.46 2.53
CA THR A 29 6.59 -14.48 3.59
C THR A 29 5.33 -13.68 3.31
N GLY A 30 5.04 -13.42 2.03
CA GLY A 30 3.96 -12.53 1.60
C GLY A 30 4.25 -11.03 1.78
N PRO A 31 3.38 -10.17 1.23
CA PRO A 31 3.47 -8.72 1.39
C PRO A 31 3.01 -8.24 2.77
N LEU A 32 3.47 -7.06 3.17
CA LEU A 32 2.76 -6.20 4.12
C LEU A 32 1.78 -5.32 3.32
N VAL A 33 0.47 -5.48 3.52
CA VAL A 33 -0.56 -4.76 2.75
C VAL A 33 -1.01 -3.51 3.50
N ILE A 34 -0.74 -2.33 2.95
CA ILE A 34 -1.15 -1.03 3.50
C ILE A 34 -2.58 -0.69 3.04
N GLU A 35 -3.44 -0.25 3.96
CA GLU A 35 -4.84 0.10 3.68
C GLU A 35 -5.06 1.62 3.53
N LYS A 36 -4.47 2.42 4.42
CA LYS A 36 -4.71 3.87 4.49
C LYS A 36 -3.54 4.63 5.10
N GLY A 37 -3.57 5.95 5.00
CA GLY A 37 -2.59 6.84 5.64
C GLY A 37 -3.20 8.08 6.24
N ASP A 38 -2.51 8.65 7.24
CA ASP A 38 -2.91 9.85 7.98
C ASP A 38 -1.68 10.63 8.48
N GLY A 39 -1.46 11.84 7.94
CA GLY A 39 -0.28 12.63 8.25
C GLY A 39 0.99 11.89 7.88
N ILE A 40 1.88 11.69 8.85
CA ILE A 40 3.12 10.92 8.68
C ILE A 40 2.92 9.40 8.85
N TYR A 41 1.69 8.94 9.10
CA TYR A 41 1.41 7.54 9.40
C TYR A 41 0.82 6.78 8.21
N VAL A 42 1.12 5.49 8.15
CA VAL A 42 0.40 4.48 7.34
C VAL A 42 -0.15 3.39 8.24
N GLU A 43 -1.26 2.78 7.84
CA GLU A 43 -1.92 1.69 8.57
C GLU A 43 -2.12 0.47 7.66
N ASP A 44 -1.74 -0.72 8.13
CA ASP A 44 -1.94 -1.97 7.41
C ASP A 44 -3.37 -2.51 7.54
N ILE A 45 -3.71 -3.55 6.77
CA ILE A 45 -5.04 -4.20 6.81
C ILE A 45 -5.34 -4.93 8.13
N ALA A 46 -4.37 -5.04 9.04
CA ALA A 46 -4.56 -5.58 10.39
C ALA A 46 -4.73 -4.45 11.44
N GLY A 47 -4.68 -3.18 11.04
CA GLY A 47 -4.85 -2.01 11.90
C GLY A 47 -3.56 -1.54 12.59
N ASN A 48 -2.40 -2.09 12.25
CA ASN A 48 -1.12 -1.63 12.81
C ASN A 48 -0.71 -0.31 12.17
N ARG A 49 -0.34 0.68 13.00
CA ARG A 49 0.09 2.02 12.55
C ARG A 49 1.60 2.18 12.63
N TYR A 50 2.16 2.77 11.58
CA TYR A 50 3.60 2.99 11.42
C TYR A 50 3.87 4.46 11.12
N ILE A 51 4.93 5.03 11.69
CA ILE A 51 5.50 6.27 11.16
C ILE A 51 6.17 5.92 9.84
N GLU A 52 5.73 6.54 8.76
CA GLU A 52 6.37 6.43 7.45
C GLU A 52 7.54 7.43 7.38
N ALA A 53 8.68 7.00 7.91
CA ALA A 53 9.88 7.82 8.04
C ALA A 53 10.59 8.11 6.69
N MET A 54 10.13 7.49 5.60
CA MET A 54 10.73 7.58 4.26
C MET A 54 9.91 8.45 3.31
N ALA A 55 8.73 8.91 3.74
CA ALA A 55 7.72 9.52 2.88
C ALA A 55 7.38 8.62 1.68
N GLY A 56 7.18 7.32 1.94
CA GLY A 56 6.96 6.27 0.94
C GLY A 56 8.26 5.90 0.24
N LEU A 57 8.37 6.27 -1.03
CA LEU A 57 9.63 6.25 -1.76
C LEU A 57 10.11 7.69 -1.97
N TRP A 58 10.43 8.38 -0.87
CA TRP A 58 11.02 9.73 -0.87
C TRP A 58 10.17 10.79 -1.60
N SER A 59 8.85 10.63 -1.62
CA SER A 59 7.96 11.39 -2.53
C SER A 59 6.75 12.03 -1.86
N VAL A 60 6.28 11.49 -0.73
CA VAL A 60 5.06 11.96 -0.06
C VAL A 60 5.35 13.13 0.88
N ALA A 61 5.76 14.27 0.31
CA ALA A 61 6.29 15.42 1.07
C ALA A 61 5.29 16.07 2.05
N VAL A 62 3.98 15.97 1.77
CA VAL A 62 2.91 16.59 2.58
C VAL A 62 2.09 15.57 3.37
N GLY A 63 2.63 14.35 3.54
CA GLY A 63 1.94 13.27 4.24
C GLY A 63 0.81 12.63 3.44
N PHE A 64 0.23 11.58 4.02
CA PHE A 64 -0.68 10.65 3.33
C PHE A 64 -2.16 11.05 3.38
N SER A 65 -2.49 12.27 3.85
CA SER A 65 -3.90 12.74 3.99
C SER A 65 -4.15 14.22 3.65
N GLU A 66 -3.32 14.85 2.81
CA GLU A 66 -3.50 16.25 2.39
C GLU A 66 -4.74 16.47 1.50
N LYS A 67 -5.81 17.00 2.11
CA LYS A 67 -7.13 17.21 1.47
C LYS A 67 -7.09 18.18 0.28
N ARG A 68 -6.22 19.20 0.31
CA ARG A 68 -6.14 20.17 -0.78
C ARG A 68 -5.73 19.52 -2.10
N LEU A 69 -4.89 18.49 -2.07
CA LEU A 69 -4.49 17.76 -3.28
C LEU A 69 -5.63 16.91 -3.83
N VAL A 70 -6.41 16.27 -2.96
CA VAL A 70 -7.60 15.50 -3.34
C VAL A 70 -8.65 16.42 -4.00
N GLU A 71 -8.92 17.57 -3.39
CA GLU A 71 -9.86 18.56 -3.93
C GLU A 71 -9.40 19.11 -5.29
N ALA A 72 -8.10 19.42 -5.42
CA ALA A 72 -7.54 19.93 -6.67
C ALA A 72 -7.69 18.93 -7.82
N ALA A 73 -7.38 17.64 -7.58
CA ALA A 73 -7.54 16.57 -8.57
C ALA A 73 -9.01 16.34 -8.93
N THR A 74 -9.89 16.25 -7.92
CA THR A 74 -11.34 16.04 -8.10
C THR A 74 -11.95 17.16 -8.95
N ARG A 75 -11.63 18.42 -8.63
CA ARG A 75 -12.10 19.57 -9.40
C ARG A 75 -11.64 19.53 -10.85
N GLN A 76 -10.45 19.00 -11.15
CA GLN A 76 -9.95 18.94 -12.51
C GLN A 76 -10.57 17.77 -13.31
N MET A 77 -10.82 16.63 -12.67
CA MET A 77 -11.46 15.47 -13.32
C MET A 77 -12.95 15.69 -13.62
N SER A 78 -13.63 16.55 -12.85
CA SER A 78 -15.06 16.85 -13.01
C SER A 78 -15.37 18.00 -13.98
N LYS A 79 -14.39 18.46 -14.76
CA LYS A 79 -14.58 19.47 -15.82
C LYS A 79 -14.82 18.80 -17.16
#